data_AF-A0A1C3VH28-F1
#
_entry.id   AF-A0A1C3VH28-F1
#
_cell.length_a   1.000
_cell.length_b   1.000
_cell.length_c   1.000
_cell.angle_alpha   90.00
_cell.angle_beta   90.00
_cell.angle_gamma   90.00
#
_symmetry.space_group_name_H-M   'P 1'
#
loop_
_entity.id
_entity.type
_entity.pdbx_description
1 polymer ?
#
loop_
_entity_poly.entity_id
_entity_poly.type
_entity_poly.pdbx_seq_one_letter_code
_entity_poly.pdbx_strand_id
1 'polypeptide(L)'
;MQRKTSEEADREVEAAERKLIAALHVSPTESLLWLMLYSVETTRNGFDPKTVSYLDRSYLAGPHEGWIALRRNRLSLAIFPVLGDWTRQAAVSEFSEMVDADFVEEAASNLMGVGWTQRESLLAALRDVDVSSKTSLLKRLQADGINVNIPGIERNERPWR
;
A
#
# COMPACT_ATOMS: atom_id res chain seq x y z
N MET A 1 -18.07 24.40 12.04
CA MET A 1 -16.77 24.01 11.44
C MET A 1 -16.48 25.00 10.32
N GLN A 2 -15.59 25.97 10.53
CA GLN A 2 -15.27 27.02 9.55
C GLN A 2 -14.36 26.43 8.47
N ARG A 3 -14.72 26.59 7.19
CA ARG A 3 -13.93 26.12 6.05
C ARG A 3 -12.71 27.03 5.93
N LYS A 4 -11.50 26.47 6.10
CA LYS A 4 -10.24 27.22 5.93
C LYS A 4 -10.16 27.82 4.53
N THR A 5 -9.51 28.96 4.42
CA THR A 5 -9.20 29.55 3.11
C THR A 5 -8.13 28.72 2.39
N SER A 6 -8.10 28.76 1.05
CA SER A 6 -7.11 28.01 0.25
C SER A 6 -5.67 28.37 0.65
N GLU A 7 -5.41 29.66 0.92
CA GLU A 7 -4.10 30.18 1.29
C GLU A 7 -3.61 29.71 2.66
N GLU A 8 -4.52 29.45 3.60
CA GLU A 8 -4.18 28.86 4.89
C GLU A 8 -3.83 27.37 4.74
N ALA A 9 -4.58 26.66 3.91
CA ALA A 9 -4.30 25.25 3.62
C ALA A 9 -2.92 25.08 2.95
N ASP A 10 -2.60 25.90 1.96
CA ASP A 10 -1.31 25.84 1.26
C ASP A 10 -0.12 26.12 2.20
N ARG A 11 -0.26 27.12 3.09
CA ARG A 11 0.77 27.43 4.09
C ARG A 11 0.98 26.30 5.10
N GLU A 12 -0.08 25.61 5.49
CA GLU A 12 0.01 24.46 6.39
C GLU A 12 0.74 23.28 5.73
N VAL A 13 0.44 22.99 4.47
CA VAL A 13 1.10 21.93 3.70
C VAL A 13 2.60 22.23 3.53
N GLU A 14 2.95 23.47 3.18
CA GLU A 14 4.36 23.89 3.07
C GLU A 14 5.09 23.83 4.41
N ALA A 15 4.43 24.20 5.51
CA ALA A 15 5.00 24.07 6.84
C ALA A 15 5.20 22.59 7.23
N ALA A 16 4.31 21.68 6.82
CA ALA A 16 4.46 20.25 7.04
C ALA A 16 5.66 19.67 6.28
N GLU A 17 5.81 20.03 5.00
CA GLU A 17 6.94 19.64 4.15
C GLU A 17 8.28 20.02 4.80
N ARG A 18 8.44 21.28 5.21
CA ARG A 18 9.66 21.76 5.90
C ARG A 18 9.94 21.01 7.19
N LYS A 19 8.90 20.72 7.99
CA LYS A 19 9.04 19.98 9.25
C LYS A 19 9.47 18.53 9.01
N LEU A 20 8.91 17.87 7.99
CA LEU A 20 9.29 16.52 7.59
C LEU A 20 10.75 16.47 7.14
N ILE A 21 11.18 17.42 6.30
CA ILE A 21 12.56 17.53 5.87
C ILE A 21 13.49 17.75 7.08
N ALA A 22 13.16 18.69 7.98
CA ALA A 22 13.96 18.94 9.18
C ALA A 22 14.05 17.71 10.10
N ALA A 23 12.94 17.00 10.29
CA ALA A 23 12.91 15.77 11.09
C ALA A 23 13.75 14.64 10.45
N LEU A 24 13.70 14.49 9.13
CA LEU A 24 14.50 13.50 8.38
C LEU A 24 16.00 13.79 8.41
N HIS A 25 16.41 15.05 8.59
CA HIS A 25 17.83 15.37 8.82
C HIS A 25 18.33 14.83 10.17
N VAL A 26 17.45 14.72 11.17
CA VAL A 26 17.77 14.19 12.50
C VAL A 26 17.60 12.67 12.54
N SER A 27 16.54 12.16 11.91
CA SER A 27 16.16 10.75 11.93
C SER A 27 15.94 10.21 10.51
N PRO A 28 17.00 9.94 9.74
CA PRO A 28 16.90 9.55 8.33
C PRO A 28 16.39 8.12 8.12
N THR A 29 16.30 7.32 9.18
CA THR A 29 15.81 5.93 9.17
C THR A 29 14.34 5.81 9.55
N GLU A 30 13.61 6.93 9.65
CA GLU A 30 12.19 6.90 10.00
C GLU A 30 11.32 6.72 8.75
N SER A 31 10.80 5.49 8.59
CA SER A 31 10.01 5.08 7.42
C SER A 31 8.73 5.91 7.26
N LEU A 32 8.05 6.24 8.37
CA LEU A 32 6.86 7.09 8.37
C LEU A 32 7.16 8.47 7.81
N LEU A 33 8.28 9.09 8.21
CA LEU A 33 8.62 10.45 7.78
C LEU A 33 8.85 10.51 6.27
N TRP A 34 9.50 9.50 5.70
CA TRP A 34 9.63 9.36 4.25
C TRP A 34 8.29 9.19 3.54
N LEU A 35 7.39 8.35 4.08
CA LEU A 35 6.04 8.17 3.52
C LEU A 35 5.20 9.44 3.57
N MET A 36 5.31 10.20 4.68
CA MET A 36 4.60 11.47 4.84
C MET A 36 5.16 12.53 3.89
N LEU A 37 6.48 12.56 3.68
CA LEU A 37 7.10 13.47 2.72
C LEU A 37 6.60 13.17 1.30
N TYR A 38 6.59 11.88 0.90
CA TYR A 38 5.96 11.46 -0.36
C TYR A 38 4.52 11.95 -0.48
N SER A 39 3.71 11.76 0.57
CA SER A 39 2.29 12.13 0.57
C SER A 39 2.07 13.64 0.46
N VAL A 40 2.86 14.45 1.17
CA VAL A 40 2.76 15.91 1.15
C VAL A 40 3.15 16.45 -0.23
N GLU A 41 4.28 15.99 -0.76
CA GLU A 41 4.79 16.40 -2.07
C GLU A 41 3.81 16.04 -3.19
N THR A 42 3.30 14.81 -3.20
CA THR A 42 2.36 14.37 -4.24
C THR A 42 1.00 15.06 -4.13
N THR A 43 0.54 15.38 -2.92
CA THR A 43 -0.73 16.10 -2.71
C THR A 43 -0.62 17.55 -3.14
N ARG A 44 0.52 18.21 -2.88
CA ARG A 44 0.74 19.63 -3.18
C ARG A 44 1.04 19.88 -4.65
N ASN A 45 1.97 19.09 -5.20
CA ASN A 45 2.58 19.36 -6.50
C ASN A 45 2.05 18.43 -7.59
N GLY A 46 1.16 17.50 -7.23
CA GLY A 46 0.79 16.38 -8.10
C GLY A 46 1.87 15.30 -8.13
N PHE A 47 1.61 14.25 -8.92
CA PHE A 47 2.57 13.18 -9.11
C PHE A 47 3.77 13.63 -9.96
N ASP A 48 4.98 13.49 -9.43
CA ASP A 48 6.26 13.63 -10.13
C ASP A 48 7.08 12.35 -9.89
N PRO A 49 7.60 11.66 -10.93
CA PRO A 49 8.48 10.51 -10.77
C PRO A 49 9.65 10.70 -9.79
N LYS A 50 10.12 11.92 -9.57
CA LYS A 50 11.17 12.22 -8.58
C LYS A 50 10.74 11.93 -7.14
N THR A 51 9.45 12.06 -6.82
CA THR A 51 8.93 11.80 -5.47
C THR A 51 8.90 10.31 -5.13
N VAL A 52 8.95 9.43 -6.14
CA VAL A 52 9.05 7.97 -5.95
C VAL A 52 10.23 7.60 -5.04
N SER A 53 11.33 8.36 -5.12
CA SER A 53 12.50 8.15 -4.26
C SER A 53 12.21 8.27 -2.76
N TYR A 54 11.20 9.05 -2.36
CA TYR A 54 10.77 9.13 -0.96
C TYR A 54 10.03 7.86 -0.53
N LEU A 55 9.24 7.26 -1.42
CA LEU A 55 8.57 6.00 -1.15
C LEU A 55 9.57 4.84 -1.08
N ASP A 56 10.57 4.83 -1.97
CA ASP A 56 11.68 3.87 -1.91
C ASP A 56 12.43 3.97 -0.56
N ARG A 57 12.72 5.20 -0.12
CA ARG A 57 13.35 5.43 1.19
C ARG A 57 12.48 4.99 2.36
N SER A 58 11.15 5.12 2.26
CA SER A 58 10.24 4.60 3.28
C SER A 58 10.38 3.09 3.43
N TYR A 59 10.42 2.35 2.33
CA TYR A 59 10.65 0.89 2.37
C TYR A 59 12.03 0.52 2.90
N LEU A 60 13.09 1.26 2.52
CA LEU A 60 14.45 1.00 3.00
C LEU A 60 14.62 1.27 4.51
N ALA A 61 13.92 2.28 5.02
CA ALA A 61 14.03 2.73 6.40
C ALA A 61 13.32 1.79 7.39
N GLY A 62 12.18 1.21 7.00
CA GLY A 62 11.33 0.41 7.88
C GLY A 62 10.37 -0.45 7.07
N PRO A 63 10.84 -1.59 6.52
CA PRO A 63 9.95 -2.53 5.86
C PRO A 63 9.04 -3.20 6.92
N HIS A 64 7.85 -3.63 6.50
CA HIS A 64 6.97 -4.49 7.32
C HIS A 64 6.40 -3.87 8.62
N GLU A 65 6.38 -2.54 8.72
CA GLU A 65 5.73 -1.82 9.81
C GLU A 65 4.20 -1.83 9.63
N GLY A 66 3.50 -2.77 10.29
CA GLY A 66 2.11 -3.13 9.97
C GLY A 66 1.13 -1.97 9.75
N TRP A 67 1.12 -0.95 10.60
CA TRP A 67 0.21 0.19 10.45
C TRP A 67 0.61 1.17 9.34
N ILE A 68 1.92 1.26 9.02
CA ILE A 68 2.45 2.06 7.91
C ILE A 68 2.18 1.33 6.59
N ALA A 69 2.33 0.00 6.59
CA ALA A 69 2.07 -0.87 5.45
C ALA A 69 0.67 -0.67 4.87
N LEU A 70 -0.37 -0.47 5.71
CA LEU A 70 -1.74 -0.24 5.22
C LEU A 70 -1.83 0.92 4.21
N ARG A 71 -1.17 2.04 4.52
CA ARG A 71 -1.15 3.21 3.63
C ARG A 71 -0.08 3.09 2.56
N ARG A 72 1.12 2.63 2.93
CA ARG A 72 2.28 2.53 2.04
C ARG A 72 2.01 1.55 0.91
N ASN A 73 1.45 0.38 1.20
CA ASN A 73 1.14 -0.63 0.21
C ASN A 73 0.17 -0.10 -0.83
N ARG A 74 -0.93 0.54 -0.39
CA ARG A 74 -1.91 1.15 -1.28
C ARG A 74 -1.30 2.20 -2.21
N LEU A 75 -0.47 3.09 -1.67
CA LEU A 75 0.19 4.14 -2.47
C LEU A 75 1.19 3.55 -3.48
N SER A 76 1.95 2.54 -3.06
CA SER A 76 2.92 1.85 -3.90
C SER A 76 2.25 1.09 -5.03
N LEU A 77 1.14 0.42 -4.75
CA LEU A 77 0.34 -0.28 -5.76
C LEU A 77 -0.30 0.68 -6.77
N ALA A 78 -0.70 1.88 -6.34
CA ALA A 78 -1.23 2.90 -7.24
C ALA A 78 -0.20 3.41 -8.27
N ILE A 79 1.10 3.38 -7.92
CA ILE A 79 2.20 3.81 -8.80
C ILE A 79 3.10 2.64 -9.23
N PHE A 80 2.65 1.40 -9.08
CA PHE A 80 3.47 0.20 -9.25
C PHE A 80 4.32 0.14 -10.54
N PRO A 81 3.82 0.58 -11.72
CA PRO A 81 4.60 0.56 -12.96
C PRO A 81 5.87 1.42 -12.94
N VAL A 82 5.91 2.49 -12.13
CA VAL A 82 7.05 3.43 -12.08
C VAL A 82 8.03 3.13 -10.95
N LEU A 83 7.71 2.20 -10.06
CA LEU A 83 8.59 1.79 -8.97
C LEU A 83 9.87 1.13 -9.48
N GLY A 84 10.94 1.13 -8.68
CA GLY A 84 12.08 0.24 -8.91
C GLY A 84 11.71 -1.23 -8.70
N ASP A 85 12.48 -2.16 -9.27
CA ASP A 85 12.26 -3.61 -9.10
C ASP A 85 12.24 -4.03 -7.63
N TRP A 86 13.17 -3.51 -6.84
CA TRP A 86 13.26 -3.78 -5.41
C TRP A 86 12.00 -3.31 -4.67
N THR A 87 11.55 -2.08 -4.91
CA THR A 87 10.36 -1.52 -4.26
C THR A 87 9.08 -2.24 -4.70
N ARG A 88 8.99 -2.68 -5.96
CA ARG A 88 7.90 -3.55 -6.41
C ARG A 88 7.84 -4.84 -5.61
N GLN A 89 8.99 -5.51 -5.45
CA GLN A 89 9.08 -6.75 -4.67
C GLN A 89 8.71 -6.50 -3.20
N ALA A 90 9.20 -5.40 -2.61
CA ALA A 90 8.85 -5.01 -1.24
C ALA A 90 7.35 -4.76 -1.08
N ALA A 91 6.71 -4.05 -2.01
CA ALA A 91 5.26 -3.82 -1.99
C ALA A 91 4.46 -5.12 -2.14
N VAL A 92 4.93 -6.07 -2.96
CA VAL A 92 4.28 -7.39 -3.09
C VAL A 92 4.44 -8.22 -1.81
N SER A 93 5.63 -8.23 -1.19
CA SER A 93 5.88 -8.91 0.09
C SER A 93 5.03 -8.33 1.22
N GLU A 94 4.98 -7.00 1.31
CA GLU A 94 4.17 -6.29 2.28
C GLU A 94 2.67 -6.57 2.11
N PHE A 95 2.21 -6.81 0.87
CA PHE A 95 0.84 -7.25 0.63
C PHE A 95 0.58 -8.67 1.17
N SER A 96 1.49 -9.62 0.94
CA SER A 96 1.31 -10.98 1.50
C SER A 96 1.29 -10.97 3.02
N GLU A 97 2.13 -10.17 3.66
CA GLU A 97 2.14 -10.03 5.12
C GLU A 97 0.91 -9.30 5.66
N MET A 98 0.38 -8.34 4.90
CA MET A 98 -0.91 -7.71 5.24
C MET A 98 -2.03 -8.74 5.29
N VAL A 99 -2.04 -9.70 4.36
CA VAL A 99 -2.99 -10.81 4.39
C VAL A 99 -2.71 -11.73 5.58
N ASP A 100 -1.45 -12.13 5.80
CA ASP A 100 -1.05 -13.01 6.90
C ASP A 100 -1.35 -12.43 8.29
N ALA A 101 -1.31 -11.10 8.41
CA ALA A 101 -1.70 -10.35 9.61
C ALA A 101 -3.21 -10.06 9.72
N ASP A 102 -4.04 -10.69 8.87
CA ASP A 102 -5.50 -10.55 8.84
C ASP A 102 -6.04 -9.12 8.59
N PHE A 103 -5.28 -8.25 7.94
CA PHE A 103 -5.77 -6.96 7.41
C PHE A 103 -6.57 -7.17 6.12
N VAL A 104 -7.66 -7.92 6.25
CA VAL A 104 -8.45 -8.47 5.14
C VAL A 104 -9.13 -7.37 4.31
N GLU A 105 -9.63 -6.30 4.93
CA GLU A 105 -10.30 -5.21 4.23
C GLU A 105 -9.32 -4.42 3.34
N GLU A 106 -8.15 -4.09 3.88
CA GLU A 106 -7.09 -3.38 3.17
C GLU A 106 -6.52 -4.23 2.04
N ALA A 107 -6.27 -5.52 2.29
CA ALA A 107 -5.80 -6.45 1.27
C ALA A 107 -6.84 -6.62 0.14
N ALA A 108 -8.13 -6.77 0.47
CA ALA A 108 -9.19 -6.84 -0.53
C ALA A 108 -9.24 -5.55 -1.38
N SER A 109 -9.22 -4.39 -0.73
CA SER A 109 -9.19 -3.08 -1.41
C SER A 109 -7.99 -2.94 -2.37
N ASN A 110 -6.80 -3.34 -1.92
CA ASN A 110 -5.59 -3.32 -2.73
C ASN A 110 -5.71 -4.26 -3.94
N LEU A 111 -6.17 -5.49 -3.75
CA LEU A 111 -6.33 -6.47 -4.84
C LEU A 111 -7.39 -6.05 -5.87
N MET A 112 -8.45 -5.36 -5.41
CA MET A 112 -9.51 -4.83 -6.26
C MET A 112 -9.08 -3.60 -7.05
N GLY A 113 -8.23 -2.74 -6.46
CA GLY A 113 -7.81 -1.47 -7.06
C GLY A 113 -6.69 -1.57 -8.09
N VAL A 114 -5.95 -2.68 -8.14
CA VAL A 114 -4.81 -2.85 -9.06
C VAL A 114 -5.20 -3.37 -10.44
N GLY A 115 -4.35 -3.11 -11.43
CA GLY A 115 -4.45 -3.68 -12.77
C GLY A 115 -4.21 -5.19 -12.81
N TRP A 116 -4.55 -5.83 -13.93
CA TRP A 116 -4.51 -7.29 -14.09
C TRP A 116 -3.12 -7.89 -13.81
N THR A 117 -2.08 -7.31 -14.42
CA THR A 117 -0.69 -7.80 -14.26
C THR A 117 -0.22 -7.70 -12.82
N GLN A 118 -0.56 -6.62 -12.11
CA GLN A 118 -0.22 -6.45 -10.70
C GLN A 118 -1.00 -7.44 -9.83
N ARG A 119 -2.29 -7.66 -10.13
CA ARG A 119 -3.13 -8.62 -9.43
C ARG A 119 -2.53 -10.03 -9.49
N GLU A 120 -2.01 -10.46 -10.63
CA GLU A 120 -1.34 -11.77 -10.75
C GLU A 120 -0.12 -11.89 -9.83
N SER A 121 0.72 -10.85 -9.77
CA SER A 121 1.87 -10.80 -8.86
C SER A 121 1.44 -10.87 -7.39
N LEU A 122 0.38 -10.14 -7.01
CA LEU A 122 -0.16 -10.16 -5.64
C LEU A 122 -0.73 -11.54 -5.28
N LEU A 123 -1.50 -12.16 -6.18
CA LEU A 123 -2.05 -13.50 -5.96
C LEU A 123 -0.93 -14.55 -5.86
N ALA A 124 0.11 -14.45 -6.69
CA ALA A 124 1.25 -15.36 -6.65
C ALA A 124 2.00 -15.29 -5.32
N ALA A 125 2.10 -14.10 -4.71
CA ALA A 125 2.75 -13.89 -3.42
C ALA A 125 1.99 -14.55 -2.24
N LEU A 126 0.70 -14.86 -2.41
CA LEU A 126 -0.09 -15.58 -1.40
C LEU A 126 0.23 -17.08 -1.32
N ARG A 127 1.24 -17.58 -2.04
CA ARG A 127 1.58 -19.01 -2.00
C ARG A 127 1.88 -19.49 -0.57
N ASP A 128 2.67 -18.71 0.17
CA ASP A 128 3.23 -19.11 1.46
C ASP A 128 2.50 -18.49 2.66
N VAL A 129 1.42 -17.72 2.41
CA VAL A 129 0.55 -17.12 3.45
C VAL A 129 -0.34 -18.20 4.09
N ASP A 130 -0.66 -18.04 5.37
CA ASP A 130 -1.51 -18.99 6.11
C ASP A 130 -2.87 -19.26 5.42
N VAL A 131 -3.31 -20.52 5.46
CA VAL A 131 -4.54 -20.95 4.79
C VAL A 131 -5.78 -20.28 5.38
N SER A 132 -5.82 -20.03 6.68
CA SER A 132 -6.93 -19.33 7.35
C SER A 132 -7.04 -17.90 6.83
N SER A 133 -5.92 -17.16 6.80
CA SER A 133 -5.89 -15.77 6.33
C SER A 133 -6.26 -15.64 4.84
N LYS A 134 -5.74 -16.54 4.00
CA LYS A 134 -6.16 -16.62 2.58
C LYS A 134 -7.65 -16.90 2.44
N THR A 135 -8.21 -17.75 3.31
CA THR A 135 -9.64 -18.09 3.29
C THR A 135 -10.49 -16.91 3.71
N SER A 136 -10.04 -16.13 4.70
CA SER A 136 -10.70 -14.89 5.12
C SER A 136 -10.72 -13.87 3.97
N LEU A 137 -9.59 -13.68 3.28
CA LEU A 137 -9.52 -12.84 2.08
C LEU A 137 -10.47 -13.32 0.98
N LEU A 138 -10.48 -14.63 0.69
CA LEU A 138 -11.37 -15.19 -0.33
C LEU A 138 -12.85 -14.92 -0.01
N LYS A 139 -13.27 -15.21 1.22
CA LYS A 139 -14.66 -14.98 1.67
C LYS A 139 -15.04 -13.51 1.55
N ARG A 140 -14.12 -12.61 1.92
CA ARG A 140 -14.34 -11.17 1.81
C ARG A 140 -14.52 -10.71 0.37
N LEU A 141 -13.70 -11.22 -0.56
CA LEU A 141 -13.82 -10.92 -1.98
C LEU A 141 -15.12 -11.50 -2.58
N GLN A 142 -15.50 -12.71 -2.18
CA GLN A 142 -16.74 -13.34 -2.60
C GLN A 142 -17.99 -12.56 -2.15
N ALA A 143 -17.94 -11.91 -0.99
CA ALA A 143 -19.01 -11.02 -0.54
C ALA A 143 -19.26 -9.84 -1.50
N ASP A 144 -18.23 -9.41 -2.24
CA ASP A 144 -18.33 -8.38 -3.29
C ASP A 144 -18.57 -8.99 -4.69
N GLY A 145 -18.86 -10.30 -4.77
CA GLY A 145 -19.05 -11.01 -6.03
C GLY A 145 -17.75 -11.28 -6.81
N ILE A 146 -16.60 -11.09 -6.18
CA ILE A 146 -15.29 -11.26 -6.83
C ILE A 146 -14.80 -12.68 -6.61
N ASN A 147 -14.58 -13.39 -7.72
CA ASN A 147 -14.07 -14.75 -7.69
C ASN A 147 -12.64 -14.82 -8.26
N VAL A 148 -11.64 -14.86 -7.37
CA VAL A 148 -10.22 -14.98 -7.72
C VAL A 148 -9.67 -16.33 -7.32
N ASN A 149 -8.64 -16.80 -8.02
CA ASN A 149 -7.97 -18.05 -7.67
C ASN A 149 -6.83 -17.71 -6.71
N ILE A 150 -6.95 -18.11 -5.45
CA ILE A 150 -5.92 -17.89 -4.43
C ILE A 150 -5.13 -19.20 -4.26
N PRO A 151 -3.79 -19.18 -4.41
CA PRO A 151 -2.97 -20.38 -4.29
C PRO A 151 -3.17 -21.13 -2.97
N GLY A 152 -3.37 -22.45 -3.07
CA GLY A 152 -3.54 -23.33 -1.91
C GLY A 152 -4.94 -23.35 -1.29
N ILE A 153 -5.93 -22.68 -1.89
CA ILE A 153 -7.34 -22.84 -1.52
C ILE A 153 -8.06 -23.68 -2.56
N GLU A 154 -8.61 -24.83 -2.15
CA GLU A 154 -9.51 -25.61 -2.99
C GLU A 154 -10.82 -24.86 -3.20
N ARG A 155 -11.17 -24.60 -4.46
CA ARG A 155 -12.49 -24.09 -4.80
C ARG A 155 -13.49 -25.23 -4.68
N ASN A 156 -14.47 -25.06 -3.79
CA ASN A 156 -15.65 -25.91 -3.80
C ASN A 156 -16.55 -25.45 -4.97
N GLU A 157 -16.17 -25.82 -6.19
CA GLU A 157 -16.96 -25.61 -7.41
C GLU A 157 -18.18 -26.53 -7.33
N ARG A 158 -19.22 -26.12 -6.59
CA ARG A 158 -20.52 -26.79 -6.63
C ARG A 158 -21.50 -25.86 -7.34
N PRO A 159 -21.76 -26.06 -8.64
CA PRO A 159 -22.55 -25.12 -9.45
C PRO A 159 -24.07 -25.16 -9.18
N TRP A 160 -24.55 -25.94 -8.20
CA TRP A 160 -25.99 -26.20 -7.99
C TRP A 160 -26.38 -26.51 -6.53
N ARG A 161 -25.97 -25.70 -5.55
CA ARG A 161 -26.57 -25.77 -4.20
C ARG A 161 -27.16 -24.45 -3.77
#